data_AF-A0A258PZA5-F1
#
_entry.id   AF-A0A258PZA5-F1
#
_cell.length_a   1.000
_cell.length_b   1.000
_cell.length_c   1.000
_cell.angle_alpha   90.00
_cell.angle_beta   90.00
_cell.angle_gamma   90.00
#
_symmetry.space_group_name_H-M   'P 1'
#
loop_
_entity.id
_entity.type
_entity.pdbx_description
1 polymer ?
#
loop_
_entity_poly.entity_id
_entity_poly.type
_entity_poly.pdbx_seq_one_letter_code
_entity_poly.pdbx_strand_id
1 'polypeptide(L)'
;VALEKATGAKFTYLPFKGGGAVAVQLVGNHIDSSVNNPIEAVAQWRAGKLRAQCVFDDTRMPYKQKMTETLSWNDIPTCKEVGVDTDYVMLRGIFMAPGVTQEQVDYYVELFKKVRATPEWKDFMEKGAFNQSFMTGKEFKNWLSLNEALHLQLMTEAGFLAKK
;
A
#
# COMPACT_ATOMS: atom_id res chain seq x y z
N VAL A 1 14.00 5.26 6.52
CA VAL A 1 14.86 5.26 5.32
C VAL A 1 14.32 6.10 4.15
N ALA A 2 13.34 5.65 3.36
CA ALA A 2 12.92 6.37 2.15
C ALA A 2 12.47 7.82 2.44
N LEU A 3 11.54 8.00 3.39
CA LEU A 3 11.12 9.32 3.85
C LEU A 3 12.26 10.17 4.43
N GLU A 4 13.15 9.57 5.22
CA GLU A 4 14.29 10.30 5.82
C GLU A 4 15.28 10.77 4.75
N LYS A 5 15.47 9.99 3.68
CA LYS A 5 16.30 10.38 2.53
C LYS A 5 15.64 11.51 1.75
N ALA A 6 14.33 11.42 1.50
CA ALA A 6 13.58 12.42 0.74
C ALA A 6 13.45 13.76 1.48
N THR A 7 13.37 13.72 2.81
CA THR A 7 13.07 14.92 3.63
C THR A 7 14.25 15.43 4.46
N GLY A 8 15.29 14.62 4.68
CA GLY A 8 16.36 14.89 5.63
C GLY A 8 15.95 14.74 7.11
N ALA A 9 14.67 14.50 7.39
CA ALA A 9 14.17 14.31 8.75
C ALA A 9 14.70 13.00 9.37
N LYS A 10 14.57 12.89 10.69
CA LYS A 10 14.89 11.68 11.46
C LYS A 10 13.64 11.20 12.18
N PHE A 11 13.37 9.90 12.10
CA PHE A 11 12.22 9.29 12.77
C PHE A 11 12.66 8.17 13.71
N THR A 12 12.01 8.08 14.87
CA THR A 12 12.08 6.89 15.72
C THR A 12 11.10 5.85 15.18
N TYR A 13 11.60 4.68 14.80
CA TYR A 13 10.76 3.58 14.31
C TYR A 13 10.23 2.74 15.48
N LEU A 14 8.89 2.69 15.63
CA LEU A 14 8.20 1.86 16.61
C LEU A 14 7.35 0.81 15.87
N PRO A 15 7.73 -0.48 15.90
CA PRO A 15 7.00 -1.53 15.20
C PRO A 15 5.75 -1.98 15.96
N PHE A 16 4.66 -2.22 15.23
CA PHE A 16 3.42 -2.80 15.75
C PHE A 16 2.99 -4.01 14.92
N LYS A 17 2.09 -4.83 15.48
CA LYS A 17 1.70 -6.13 14.88
C LYS A 17 0.81 -6.04 13.63
N GLY A 18 0.33 -4.85 13.25
CA GLY A 18 -0.52 -4.64 12.07
C GLY A 18 -1.07 -3.22 11.99
N GLY A 19 -1.62 -2.82 10.83
CA GLY A 19 -2.02 -1.43 10.57
C GLY A 19 -3.19 -0.96 11.42
N GLY A 20 -4.08 -1.86 11.84
CA GLY A 20 -5.11 -1.53 12.83
C GLY A 20 -4.53 -1.09 14.18
N ALA A 21 -3.50 -1.80 14.67
CA ALA A 21 -2.80 -1.41 15.90
C ALA A 21 -2.04 -0.08 15.72
N VAL A 22 -1.40 0.12 14.56
CA VAL A 22 -0.75 1.39 14.20
C VAL A 22 -1.75 2.56 14.28
N ALA A 23 -2.95 2.41 13.70
CA ALA A 23 -3.97 3.45 13.71
C ALA A 23 -4.43 3.81 15.14
N VAL A 24 -4.60 2.81 16.02
CA VAL A 24 -4.96 3.03 17.42
C VAL A 24 -3.88 3.82 18.16
N GLN A 25 -2.61 3.48 17.95
CA GLN A 25 -1.49 4.16 18.62
C GLN A 25 -1.38 5.63 18.20
N LEU A 26 -1.64 5.93 16.93
CA LEU A 26 -1.69 7.30 16.45
C LEU A 26 -2.88 8.08 17.03
N VAL A 27 -4.08 7.50 17.02
CA VAL A 27 -5.27 8.15 17.60
C VAL A 27 -5.14 8.36 19.11
N GLY A 28 -4.43 7.45 19.80
CA GLY A 28 -4.11 7.55 21.22
C GLY A 28 -2.99 8.53 21.55
N ASN A 29 -2.40 9.23 20.57
CA ASN A 29 -1.23 10.11 20.72
C ASN A 29 0.00 9.42 21.34
N HIS A 30 0.18 8.12 21.11
CA HIS A 30 1.39 7.39 21.50
C HIS A 30 2.51 7.51 20.46
N ILE A 31 2.17 7.92 19.23
CA ILE A 31 3.08 8.23 18.12
C ILE A 31 2.60 9.48 17.38
N ASP A 32 3.51 10.24 16.78
CA ASP A 32 3.17 11.50 16.09
C ASP A 32 2.70 11.30 14.65
N SER A 33 3.11 10.21 14.01
CA SER A 33 2.80 9.90 12.62
C SER A 33 2.92 8.40 12.34
N SER A 34 2.32 7.95 11.24
CA SER A 34 2.44 6.58 10.78
C SER A 34 2.34 6.47 9.26
N VAL A 35 2.97 5.45 8.70
CA VAL A 35 2.61 4.89 7.39
C VAL A 35 1.62 3.75 7.61
N ASN A 36 0.55 3.69 6.82
CA ASN A 36 -0.51 2.69 6.99
C ASN A 36 -1.21 2.38 5.67
N ASN A 37 -1.74 1.17 5.51
CA ASN A 37 -2.62 0.89 4.38
C ASN A 37 -3.94 1.67 4.57
N PRO A 38 -4.48 2.33 3.53
CA PRO A 38 -5.67 3.16 3.65
C PRO A 38 -6.85 2.47 4.34
N ILE A 39 -7.16 1.21 3.97
CA ILE A 39 -8.25 0.43 4.55
C ILE A 39 -8.11 0.16 6.06
N GLU A 40 -6.90 0.11 6.60
CA GLU A 40 -6.66 -0.19 8.01
C GLU A 40 -6.90 1.05 8.90
N ALA A 41 -6.73 2.26 8.34
CA ALA A 41 -6.90 3.53 9.03
C ALA A 41 -8.23 4.25 8.71
N VAL A 42 -8.97 3.77 7.70
CA VAL A 42 -10.12 4.50 7.12
C VAL A 42 -11.17 4.88 8.16
N ALA A 43 -11.52 4.00 9.09
CA ALA A 43 -12.55 4.30 10.09
C ALA A 43 -12.18 5.51 10.96
N GLN A 44 -10.91 5.62 11.35
CA GLN A 44 -10.41 6.74 12.15
C GLN A 44 -10.29 8.02 11.32
N TRP A 45 -9.91 7.92 10.04
CA TRP A 45 -9.92 9.05 9.12
C TRP A 45 -11.34 9.59 8.88
N ARG A 46 -12.31 8.71 8.65
CA ARG A 46 -13.74 9.08 8.54
C ARG A 46 -14.26 9.80 9.77
N ALA A 47 -13.84 9.36 10.96
CA ALA A 47 -14.18 9.98 12.23
C ALA A 47 -13.42 11.29 12.54
N GLY A 48 -12.59 11.79 11.61
CA GLY A 48 -11.79 13.00 11.81
C GLY A 48 -10.69 12.86 12.85
N LYS A 49 -10.33 11.64 13.25
CA LYS A 49 -9.28 11.35 14.25
C LYS A 49 -7.89 11.25 13.64
N LEU A 50 -7.81 11.05 12.32
CA LEU A 50 -6.57 11.02 11.56
C LEU A 50 -6.63 12.05 10.43
N ARG A 51 -5.46 12.50 9.99
CA ARG A 51 -5.30 13.37 8.82
C ARG A 51 -4.34 12.73 7.84
N ALA A 52 -4.84 12.23 6.71
CA ALA A 52 -4.01 11.74 5.63
C ALA A 52 -3.15 12.88 5.06
N GLN A 53 -1.83 12.64 4.92
CA GLN A 53 -0.88 13.66 4.41
C GLN A 53 -0.62 13.49 2.92
N CYS A 54 -0.20 12.29 2.52
CA CYS A 54 0.07 11.97 1.12
C CYS A 54 -0.04 10.45 0.87
N VAL A 55 -0.21 10.06 -0.39
CA VAL A 55 -0.12 8.67 -0.86
C VAL A 55 1.24 8.40 -1.49
N PHE A 56 1.80 7.22 -1.21
CA PHE A 56 3.12 6.77 -1.68
C PHE A 56 3.03 6.11 -3.06
N ASP A 57 2.17 6.62 -3.94
CA ASP A 57 1.98 6.12 -5.31
C ASP A 57 2.34 7.27 -6.27
N ASP A 58 2.67 6.94 -7.51
CA ASP A 58 3.01 7.90 -8.55
C ASP A 58 1.83 8.80 -8.94
N THR A 59 0.61 8.30 -8.73
CA THR A 59 -0.62 9.00 -9.08
C THR A 59 -1.59 9.03 -7.90
N ARG A 60 -2.45 10.04 -7.87
CA ARG A 60 -3.53 10.10 -6.87
C ARG A 60 -4.48 8.94 -7.07
N MET A 61 -5.06 8.46 -5.96
CA MET A 61 -6.06 7.40 -5.99
C MET A 61 -7.28 7.81 -6.83
N PRO A 62 -7.86 6.92 -7.65
CA PRO A 62 -8.93 7.29 -8.60
C PRO A 62 -10.31 7.45 -7.94
N TYR A 63 -10.44 7.20 -6.64
CA TYR A 63 -11.73 7.11 -5.93
C TYR A 63 -12.22 8.48 -5.48
N LYS A 64 -13.33 8.91 -6.08
CA LYS A 64 -13.93 10.24 -5.86
C LYS A 64 -15.10 10.22 -4.88
N GLN A 65 -15.58 9.04 -4.49
CA GLN A 65 -16.60 8.95 -3.45
C GLN A 65 -16.07 9.58 -2.15
N LYS A 66 -16.89 10.42 -1.52
CA LYS A 66 -16.54 11.04 -0.24
C LYS A 66 -16.45 9.98 0.84
N MET A 67 -15.32 9.99 1.53
CA MET A 67 -15.00 9.09 2.61
C MET A 67 -15.21 9.78 3.95
N THR A 68 -14.77 11.04 4.06
CA THR A 68 -15.09 11.94 5.18
C THR A 68 -16.21 12.91 4.78
N GLU A 69 -16.58 13.83 5.67
CA GLU A 69 -17.53 14.90 5.36
C GLU A 69 -17.13 15.73 4.14
N THR A 70 -15.83 15.89 3.88
CA THR A 70 -15.32 16.80 2.85
C THR A 70 -14.33 16.18 1.88
N LEU A 71 -13.75 15.02 2.18
CA LEU A 71 -12.63 14.43 1.42
C LEU A 71 -12.94 13.03 0.90
N SER A 72 -12.46 12.77 -0.31
CA SER A 72 -12.35 11.46 -0.97
C SER A 72 -10.88 11.01 -0.98
N TRP A 73 -10.62 9.77 -1.39
CA TRP A 73 -9.24 9.31 -1.56
C TRP A 73 -8.50 10.10 -2.65
N ASN A 74 -9.20 10.56 -3.69
CA ASN A 74 -8.63 11.36 -4.77
C ASN A 74 -8.18 12.77 -4.32
N ASP A 75 -8.74 13.27 -3.21
CA ASP A 75 -8.36 14.58 -2.66
C ASP A 75 -6.99 14.55 -1.96
N ILE A 76 -6.48 13.36 -1.60
CA ILE A 76 -5.17 13.19 -0.97
C ILE A 76 -4.08 13.28 -2.07
N PRO A 77 -3.10 14.19 -1.94
CA PRO A 77 -2.02 14.32 -2.92
C PRO A 77 -1.06 13.12 -2.83
N THR A 78 -0.30 12.87 -3.89
CA THR A 78 0.86 12.00 -3.81
C THR A 78 1.96 12.64 -2.97
N CYS A 79 2.88 11.85 -2.43
CA CYS A 79 3.99 12.40 -1.66
C CYS A 79 4.90 13.29 -2.55
N LYS A 80 5.04 12.94 -3.83
CA LYS A 80 5.74 13.76 -4.83
C LYS A 80 5.10 15.15 -5.02
N GLU A 81 3.76 15.23 -5.07
CA GLU A 81 3.05 16.51 -5.21
C GLU A 81 3.27 17.46 -4.02
N VAL A 82 3.60 16.93 -2.85
CA VAL A 82 3.91 17.73 -1.64
C VAL A 82 5.41 17.87 -1.38
N GLY A 83 6.25 17.56 -2.37
CA GLY A 83 7.70 17.76 -2.30
C GLY A 83 8.48 16.65 -1.60
N VAL A 84 7.87 15.49 -1.38
CA VAL A 84 8.53 14.31 -0.82
C VAL A 84 8.69 13.26 -1.92
N ASP A 85 9.87 13.22 -2.53
CA ASP A 85 10.16 12.27 -3.62
C ASP A 85 10.33 10.85 -3.07
N THR A 86 9.20 10.18 -2.88
CA THR A 86 9.10 8.80 -2.45
C THR A 86 7.94 8.12 -3.16
N ASP A 87 8.15 6.88 -3.54
CA ASP A 87 7.15 5.97 -4.06
C ASP A 87 7.35 4.60 -3.42
N TYR A 88 6.27 4.01 -2.93
CA TYR A 88 6.26 2.70 -2.31
C TYR A 88 4.83 2.17 -2.26
N VAL A 89 4.55 1.15 -3.05
CA VAL A 89 3.28 0.44 -3.07
C VAL A 89 3.42 -0.95 -2.46
N MET A 90 2.47 -1.34 -1.61
CA MET A 90 2.49 -2.65 -0.96
C MET A 90 2.00 -3.74 -1.92
N LEU A 91 2.80 -4.81 -2.07
CA LEU A 91 2.42 -5.98 -2.85
C LEU A 91 1.17 -6.66 -2.27
N ARG A 92 0.19 -6.90 -3.14
CA ARG A 92 -0.89 -7.86 -2.91
C ARG A 92 -0.90 -8.82 -4.09
N GLY A 93 -0.39 -10.03 -3.86
CA GLY A 93 -0.17 -11.03 -4.89
C GLY A 93 -0.67 -12.41 -4.47
N ILE A 94 -1.03 -13.23 -5.45
CA ILE A 94 -1.40 -14.63 -5.26
C ILE A 94 -0.31 -15.48 -5.90
N PHE A 95 0.20 -16.44 -5.14
CA PHE A 95 1.28 -17.31 -5.53
C PHE A 95 0.80 -18.76 -5.52
N MET A 96 1.26 -19.54 -6.47
CA MET A 96 1.03 -20.98 -6.51
C MET A 96 2.32 -21.72 -6.14
N ALA A 97 2.16 -22.94 -5.65
CA ALA A 97 3.28 -23.81 -5.30
C ALA A 97 4.13 -24.16 -6.55
N PRO A 98 5.43 -24.48 -6.38
CA PRO A 98 6.23 -24.99 -7.48
C PRO A 98 5.62 -26.29 -8.05
N GLY A 99 5.74 -26.48 -9.37
CA GLY A 99 5.29 -27.70 -10.06
C GLY A 99 3.85 -27.67 -10.58
N VAL A 100 3.10 -26.58 -10.37
CA VAL A 100 1.76 -26.40 -10.97
C VAL A 100 1.84 -26.27 -12.49
N THR A 101 0.84 -26.78 -13.20
CA THR A 101 0.77 -26.71 -14.67
C THR A 101 0.29 -25.33 -15.13
N GLN A 102 0.60 -24.96 -16.37
CA GLN A 102 0.11 -23.70 -16.94
C GLN A 102 -1.43 -23.63 -16.97
N GLU A 103 -2.09 -24.76 -17.25
CA GLU A 103 -3.55 -24.85 -17.24
C GLU A 103 -4.15 -24.52 -15.86
N GLN A 104 -3.52 -24.98 -14.77
CA GLN A 104 -3.95 -24.65 -13.41
C GLN A 104 -3.78 -23.15 -13.13
N VAL A 105 -2.69 -22.54 -13.59
CA VAL A 105 -2.46 -21.10 -13.46
C VAL A 105 -3.53 -20.33 -14.23
N ASP A 106 -3.78 -20.70 -15.48
CA ASP A 106 -4.73 -20.03 -16.37
C ASP A 106 -6.15 -20.10 -15.81
N TYR A 107 -6.55 -21.24 -15.24
CA TYR A 107 -7.83 -21.39 -14.55
C TYR A 107 -8.04 -20.31 -13.48
N TYR A 108 -7.06 -20.12 -12.59
CA TYR A 108 -7.16 -19.12 -11.52
C TYR A 108 -7.08 -17.69 -12.06
N VAL A 109 -6.25 -17.43 -13.08
CA VAL A 109 -6.20 -16.12 -13.73
C VAL A 109 -7.58 -15.75 -14.30
N GLU A 110 -8.24 -16.67 -15.00
CA GLU A 110 -9.59 -16.43 -15.54
C GLU A 110 -10.65 -16.30 -14.44
N LEU A 111 -10.54 -17.09 -13.36
CA LEU A 111 -11.40 -16.91 -12.19
C LEU A 111 -11.26 -15.51 -11.59
N PHE A 112 -10.04 -15.03 -11.38
CA PHE A 112 -9.81 -13.70 -10.80
C PHE A 112 -10.26 -12.58 -11.74
N LYS A 113 -10.14 -12.73 -13.07
CA LYS A 113 -10.73 -11.78 -14.03
C LYS A 113 -12.25 -11.68 -13.85
N LYS A 114 -12.94 -12.81 -13.69
CA LYS A 114 -14.40 -12.83 -13.44
C LYS A 114 -14.76 -12.17 -12.11
N VAL A 115 -14.03 -12.48 -11.04
CA VAL A 115 -14.22 -11.83 -9.73
C VAL A 115 -14.01 -10.32 -9.83
N ARG A 116 -12.97 -9.88 -10.52
CA ARG A 116 -12.66 -8.46 -10.71
C ARG A 116 -13.72 -7.69 -11.50
N ALA A 117 -14.51 -8.39 -12.30
CA ALA A 117 -15.62 -7.80 -13.06
C ALA A 117 -16.90 -7.63 -12.23
N THR A 118 -16.98 -8.18 -11.01
CA THR A 118 -18.20 -8.09 -10.21
C THR A 118 -18.36 -6.71 -9.55
N PRO A 119 -19.60 -6.26 -9.30
CA PRO A 119 -19.86 -5.02 -8.57
C PRO A 119 -19.26 -5.02 -7.16
N GLU A 120 -19.25 -6.17 -6.48
CA GLU A 120 -18.72 -6.32 -5.12
C GLU A 120 -17.21 -6.09 -5.09
N TRP A 121 -16.48 -6.56 -6.12
CA TRP A 121 -15.06 -6.27 -6.24
C TRP A 121 -14.82 -4.77 -6.43
N LYS A 122 -15.58 -4.12 -7.31
CA LYS A 122 -15.47 -2.67 -7.53
C LYS A 122 -15.69 -1.89 -6.24
N ASP A 123 -16.75 -2.23 -5.50
CA ASP A 123 -17.09 -1.62 -4.20
C ASP A 123 -15.99 -1.84 -3.15
N PHE A 124 -15.46 -3.07 -3.06
CA PHE A 124 -14.37 -3.40 -2.15
C PHE A 124 -13.11 -2.56 -2.42
N MET A 125 -12.73 -2.46 -3.70
CA MET A 125 -11.54 -1.71 -4.10
C MET A 125 -11.66 -0.21 -3.83
N GLU A 126 -12.85 0.37 -4.06
CA GLU A 126 -13.13 1.78 -3.78
C GLU A 126 -13.15 2.10 -2.29
N LYS A 127 -13.84 1.28 -1.48
CA LYS A 127 -13.88 1.45 -0.02
C LYS A 127 -12.50 1.33 0.62
N GLY A 128 -11.66 0.44 0.11
CA GLY A 128 -10.32 0.19 0.65
C GLY A 128 -9.17 0.97 0.02
N ALA A 129 -9.46 1.82 -0.97
CA ALA A 129 -8.46 2.62 -1.69
C ALA A 129 -7.35 1.79 -2.36
N PHE A 130 -7.71 0.65 -2.97
CA PHE A 130 -6.74 -0.24 -3.60
C PHE A 130 -6.32 0.24 -4.99
N ASN A 131 -5.07 0.02 -5.39
CA ASN A 131 -4.65 0.17 -6.78
C ASN A 131 -5.31 -0.93 -7.65
N GLN A 132 -5.84 -0.55 -8.82
CA GLN A 132 -6.57 -1.45 -9.71
C GLN A 132 -5.70 -2.17 -10.74
N SER A 133 -4.37 -2.09 -10.65
CA SER A 133 -3.48 -2.85 -11.54
C SER A 133 -3.76 -4.35 -11.47
N PHE A 134 -3.58 -5.03 -12.60
CA PHE A 134 -3.65 -6.48 -12.71
C PHE A 134 -2.49 -6.95 -13.56
N MET A 135 -1.64 -7.79 -12.99
CA MET A 135 -0.45 -8.31 -13.66
C MET A 135 -0.45 -9.82 -13.49
N THR A 136 -0.03 -10.54 -14.52
CA THR A 136 0.11 -12.01 -14.48
C THR A 136 1.38 -12.45 -15.18
N GLY A 137 1.77 -13.72 -14.99
CA GLY A 137 2.88 -14.34 -15.71
C GLY A 137 4.17 -13.54 -15.66
N LYS A 138 4.75 -13.23 -16.84
CA LYS A 138 6.04 -12.54 -16.96
C LYS A 138 6.01 -11.11 -16.41
N GLU A 139 4.92 -10.38 -16.60
CA GLU A 139 4.80 -9.01 -16.10
C GLU A 139 4.85 -8.99 -14.57
N PHE A 140 4.05 -9.85 -13.92
CA PHE A 140 4.05 -9.96 -12.48
C PHE A 140 5.41 -10.42 -11.94
N LYS A 141 6.05 -11.39 -12.60
CA LYS A 141 7.40 -11.84 -12.23
C LYS A 141 8.44 -10.72 -12.32
N ASN A 142 8.40 -9.91 -13.38
CA ASN A 142 9.32 -8.78 -13.54
C ASN A 142 9.10 -7.74 -12.43
N TRP A 143 7.84 -7.41 -12.13
CA TRP A 143 7.48 -6.49 -11.06
C TRP A 143 7.99 -7.00 -9.69
N LEU A 144 7.84 -8.29 -9.42
CA LEU A 144 8.34 -8.92 -8.19
C LEU A 144 9.86 -8.80 -8.06
N SER A 145 10.61 -9.09 -9.13
CA SER A 145 12.08 -9.01 -9.09
C SER A 145 12.59 -7.59 -8.89
N LEU A 146 11.94 -6.57 -9.49
CA LEU A 146 12.27 -5.17 -9.24
C LEU A 146 11.99 -4.77 -7.79
N ASN A 147 10.84 -5.19 -7.25
CA ASN A 147 10.48 -4.90 -5.87
C ASN A 147 11.37 -5.64 -4.87
N GLU A 148 11.73 -6.89 -5.13
CA GLU A 148 12.68 -7.64 -4.30
C GLU A 148 14.02 -6.91 -4.19
N ALA A 149 14.57 -6.44 -5.31
CA ALA A 149 15.80 -5.66 -5.33
C ALA A 149 15.68 -4.35 -4.54
N LEU A 150 14.56 -3.63 -4.71
CA LEU A 150 14.27 -2.41 -3.96
C LEU A 150 14.19 -2.68 -2.45
N HIS A 151 13.46 -3.72 -2.03
CA HIS A 151 13.33 -4.07 -0.61
C HIS A 151 14.67 -4.49 -0.01
N LEU A 152 15.46 -5.29 -0.74
CA LEU A 152 16.80 -5.68 -0.29
C LEU A 152 17.68 -4.45 -0.06
N GLN A 153 17.66 -3.49 -0.98
CA GLN A 153 18.38 -2.24 -0.83
C GLN A 153 17.90 -1.46 0.42
N LEU A 154 16.60 -1.22 0.54
CA LEU A 154 16.02 -0.46 1.66
C LEU A 154 16.30 -1.13 3.02
N MET A 155 16.19 -2.46 3.10
CA MET A 155 16.48 -3.21 4.32
C MET A 155 17.96 -3.21 4.67
N THR A 156 18.85 -3.25 3.67
CA THR A 156 20.30 -3.11 3.87
C THR A 156 20.63 -1.75 4.46
N GLU A 157 20.10 -0.68 3.86
CA GLU A 157 20.32 0.69 4.30
C GLU A 157 19.69 0.99 5.67
N ALA A 158 18.57 0.33 5.99
CA ALA A 158 17.95 0.39 7.32
C ALA A 158 18.74 -0.36 8.40
N GLY A 159 19.69 -1.22 8.01
CA GLY A 159 20.37 -2.13 8.93
C GLY A 159 19.49 -3.26 9.46
N PHE A 160 18.41 -3.62 8.75
CA PHE A 160 17.45 -4.65 9.16
C PHE A 160 17.81 -6.06 8.70
N LEU A 161 18.79 -6.20 7.81
CA LEU A 161 19.28 -7.51 7.42
C LEU A 161 20.16 -8.10 8.52
N ALA A 162 19.97 -9.38 8.81
CA ALA A 162 20.89 -10.13 9.64
C ALA A 162 22.29 -10.04 9.03
N LYS A 163 23.29 -9.74 9.87
CA LYS A 163 24.69 -9.84 9.47
C LYS A 163 24.94 -11.31 9.12
N LYS A 164 25.45 -11.55 7.91
CA LYS A 164 25.89 -12.89 7.48
C LYS A 164 27.06 -13.35 8.34
#